data_AF-A0A528N227-F1
#
_entry.id   AF-A0A528N227-F1
#
_cell.length_a   1.000
_cell.length_b   1.000
_cell.length_c   1.000
_cell.angle_alpha   90.00
_cell.angle_beta   90.00
_cell.angle_gamma   90.00
#
_symmetry.space_group_name_H-M   'P 1'
#
loop_
_entity.id
_entity.type
_entity.pdbx_description
1 polymer ?
#
loop_
_entity_poly.entity_id
_entity_poly.type
_entity_poly.pdbx_seq_one_letter_code
_entity_poly.pdbx_strand_id
1 'polypeptide(L)' 'FAPVGDEHRHVREHVGIFDQSSFAKYEMTGADALKALDWICANDVAKPVGRLTYTQLLNTRGGIEADLTVTRLGEDRFYV' A
#
# COMPACT_ATOMS: atom_id res chain seq x y z
N PHE A 1 28.32 5.74 5.53
CA PHE A 1 26.94 6.18 5.81
C PHE A 1 26.76 7.69 5.96
N ALA A 2 27.81 8.53 5.87
CA ALA A 2 27.65 9.99 6.01
C ALA A 2 26.61 10.60 5.03
N PRO A 3 26.61 10.27 3.72
CA PRO A 3 25.57 10.77 2.80
C PRO A 3 24.14 10.37 3.22
N VAL A 4 23.94 9.10 3.59
CA VAL A 4 22.65 8.59 4.08
C VAL A 4 22.21 9.32 5.37
N GLY A 5 23.15 9.59 6.27
CA GLY A 5 22.86 10.33 7.51
C GLY A 5 22.51 11.80 7.26
N ASP A 6 23.14 12.43 6.27
CA ASP A 6 22.87 13.81 5.88
C ASP A 6 21.51 13.94 5.20
N GLU A 7 21.16 13.03 4.28
CA GLU A 7 19.83 12.94 3.66
C GLU A 7 18.74 12.70 4.71
N HIS A 8 18.98 11.76 5.64
CA HIS A 8 18.05 11.49 6.75
C HIS A 8 17.79 12.74 7.61
N ARG A 9 18.85 13.44 8.02
CA ARG A 9 18.71 14.67 8.81
C ARG A 9 17.99 15.75 8.02
N HIS A 10 18.30 15.90 6.73
CA HIS A 10 17.63 16.87 5.86
C HIS A 10 16.12 16.65 5.81
N VAL A 11 15.64 15.41 5.60
CA VAL A 11 14.19 15.15 5.52
C VAL A 11 13.47 15.22 6.87
N ARG A 12 14.21 15.19 7.99
CA ARG A 12 13.66 15.41 9.33
C ARG A 12 13.47 16.89 9.67
N GLU A 13 14.36 17.73 9.16
CA GLU A 13 14.43 19.15 9.51
C GLU A 13 13.88 20.07 8.41
N HIS A 14 13.80 19.57 7.17
CA HIS A 14 13.42 20.32 5.97
C HIS A 14 12.45 19.51 5.08
N VAL A 15 12.45 19.73 3.76
CA VAL A 15 11.60 19.02 2.79
C VAL A 15 12.49 18.18 1.86
N GLY A 16 12.17 16.89 1.74
CA GLY A 16 12.82 15.98 0.80
C GLY A 16 11.90 15.57 -0.34
N ILE A 17 12.49 15.32 -1.51
CA ILE A 17 11.81 14.70 -2.65
C ILE A 17 12.30 13.26 -2.75
N PHE A 18 11.36 12.32 -2.84
CA PHE A 18 11.63 10.90 -3.03
C PHE A 18 11.04 10.44 -4.35
N ASP A 19 11.86 9.80 -5.19
CA ASP A 19 11.36 9.05 -6.33
C ASP A 19 10.85 7.68 -5.84
N GLN A 20 9.54 7.48 -5.92
CA GLN A 20 8.86 6.22 -5.60
C GLN A 20 8.22 5.57 -6.84
N SER A 21 8.70 5.95 -8.03
CA SER A 21 8.23 5.38 -9.30
C SER A 21 8.46 3.87 -9.40
N SER A 22 9.48 3.33 -8.71
CA SER A 22 9.85 1.92 -8.69
C SER A 22 8.80 0.97 -8.11
N PHE A 23 7.89 1.46 -7.25
CA PHE A 23 6.81 0.62 -6.76
C PHE A 23 5.86 0.21 -7.90
N ALA A 24 5.51 -1.08 -7.97
CA ALA A 24 4.42 -1.51 -8.82
C ALA A 24 3.10 -0.88 -8.33
N LYS A 25 2.20 -0.61 -9.27
CA LYS A 25 0.97 0.12 -9.05
C LYS A 25 -0.12 -0.57 -9.85
N TYR A 26 -1.16 -1.05 -9.18
CA TYR A 26 -2.27 -1.78 -9.79
C TYR A 26 -3.58 -1.09 -9.45
N GLU A 27 -4.51 -1.07 -10.41
CA GLU A 27 -5.90 -0.75 -10.13
C GLU A 27 -6.72 -2.04 -10.25
N MET A 28 -7.46 -2.36 -9.19
CA MET A 28 -8.37 -3.50 -9.18
C MET A 28 -9.81 -3.02 -9.10
N THR A 29 -10.62 -3.49 -10.04
CA THR A 29 -12.00 -3.04 -10.23
C THR A 29 -12.97 -4.19 -10.41
N GLY A 30 -14.24 -3.94 -10.07
CA GLY A 30 -15.34 -4.88 -10.26
C GLY A 30 -16.03 -5.25 -8.94
N ALA A 31 -17.24 -5.80 -9.06
CA ALA A 31 -18.13 -6.07 -7.93
C ALA A 31 -17.53 -6.97 -6.84
N ASP A 32 -16.56 -7.83 -7.20
CA ASP A 32 -15.88 -8.73 -6.27
C ASP A 32 -14.50 -8.22 -5.82
N ALA A 33 -14.09 -7.00 -6.21
CA ALA A 33 -12.76 -6.47 -5.89
C ALA A 33 -12.52 -6.40 -4.38
N LEU A 34 -13.50 -5.92 -3.61
CA LEU A 34 -13.40 -5.89 -2.15
C LEU A 34 -13.27 -7.29 -1.57
N LYS A 35 -14.08 -8.24 -2.06
CA LYS A 35 -14.07 -9.63 -1.60
C LYS A 35 -12.72 -10.31 -1.86
N ALA A 36 -12.12 -10.06 -3.02
CA ALA A 36 -10.79 -10.57 -3.34
C ALA A 36 -9.70 -9.97 -2.45
N LEU A 37 -9.74 -8.66 -2.18
CA LEU A 37 -8.79 -8.00 -1.29
C LEU A 37 -8.94 -8.47 0.15
N ASP A 38 -10.16 -8.55 0.66
CA ASP A 38 -10.47 -9.01 2.01
C ASP A 38 -10.00 -10.46 2.24
N TRP A 39 -10.02 -11.29 1.19
CA TRP A 39 -9.51 -12.66 1.25
C TRP A 39 -7.98 -12.75 1.33
N ILE A 40 -7.26 -11.94 0.55
CA ILE A 40 -5.79 -12.02 0.44
C ILE A 40 -5.04 -11.14 1.46
N CYS A 41 -5.68 -10.05 1.92
CA CYS A 41 -5.06 -9.07 2.81
C CYS A 41 -5.08 -9.54 4.27
N ALA A 42 -3.99 -9.28 5.00
CA ALA A 42 -3.92 -9.54 6.43
C ALA A 42 -4.69 -8.53 7.31
N ASN A 43 -4.94 -7.32 6.79
CA ASN A 43 -5.65 -6.25 7.49
C ASN A 43 -7.01 -5.97 6.83
N ASP A 44 -7.92 -5.34 7.59
CA ASP A 44 -9.24 -4.93 7.11
C ASP A 44 -9.14 -3.76 6.12
N VAL A 45 -9.38 -4.08 4.86
CA VAL A 45 -9.40 -3.14 3.72
C VAL A 45 -10.82 -2.69 3.35
N ALA A 46 -11.87 -3.18 4.04
CA ALA A 46 -13.25 -2.76 3.88
C ALA A 46 -13.54 -1.40 4.52
N LYS A 47 -12.62 -0.44 4.32
CA LYS A 47 -12.73 0.93 4.80
C LYS A 47 -13.61 1.77 3.87
N PRO A 48 -14.11 2.92 4.32
CA PRO A 48 -14.80 3.88 3.45
C PRO A 48 -13.92 4.35 2.27
N VAL A 49 -14.56 4.80 1.19
CA VAL A 49 -13.87 5.44 0.05
C VAL A 49 -13.03 6.63 0.53
N GLY A 50 -11.83 6.78 -0.04
CA GLY A 50 -10.84 7.78 0.34
C GLY A 50 -9.90 7.34 1.45
N ARG A 51 -10.01 6.10 1.95
CA ARG A 51 -9.09 5.54 2.94
C ARG A 51 -7.98 4.72 2.30
N LEU A 52 -6.81 4.83 2.91
CA LEU A 52 -5.62 4.02 2.63
C LEU A 52 -5.37 3.10 3.84
N THR A 53 -5.11 1.83 3.56
CA THR A 53 -4.84 0.79 4.56
C THR A 53 -3.50 0.13 4.24
N TYR A 54 -2.57 0.14 5.19
CA TYR A 54 -1.36 -0.69 5.11
C TYR A 54 -1.68 -2.13 5.48
N THR A 55 -1.25 -3.08 4.66
CA THR A 55 -1.57 -4.51 4.79
C THR A 55 -0.53 -5.39 4.11
N GLN A 56 -0.53 -6.67 4.44
CA GLN A 56 0.24 -7.71 3.78
C GLN A 56 -0.67 -8.53 2.85
N LEU A 57 -0.11 -9.04 1.75
CA LEU A 57 -0.71 -10.11 0.96
C LEU A 57 -0.18 -11.45 1.47
N LEU A 58 -1.08 -12.37 1.82
CA LEU A 58 -0.72 -13.67 2.37
C LEU A 58 -0.84 -14.78 1.33
N ASN A 59 0.01 -15.81 1.46
CA ASN A 59 -0.13 -17.06 0.71
C ASN A 59 -0.91 -18.11 1.51
N THR A 60 -1.21 -19.24 0.86
CA THR A 60 -1.97 -20.36 1.43
C THR A 60 -1.30 -21.07 2.62
N ARG A 61 -0.02 -20.77 2.91
CA ARG A 61 0.71 -21.27 4.09
C ARG A 61 0.73 -20.26 5.24
N GLY A 62 0.07 -19.11 5.10
CA GLY A 62 0.10 -18.01 6.06
C GLY A 62 1.38 -17.18 6.03
N GLY A 63 2.22 -17.35 5.01
CA GLY A 63 3.42 -16.53 4.79
C GLY A 63 3.08 -15.22 4.07
N ILE A 64 3.91 -14.20 4.28
CA ILE A 64 3.79 -12.89 3.61
C ILE A 64 4.47 -12.96 2.25
N GLU A 65 3.74 -12.61 1.19
CA GLU A 65 4.27 -12.46 -0.18
C GLU A 65 4.67 -11.02 -0.47
N ALA A 66 3.94 -10.05 0.10
CA ALA A 66 4.23 -8.62 -0.03
C ALA A 66 3.60 -7.82 1.10
N ASP A 67 4.13 -6.63 1.38
CA ASP A 67 3.46 -5.57 2.12
C ASP A 67 3.22 -4.36 1.21
N LEU A 68 2.05 -3.75 1.34
CA LEU A 68 1.61 -2.67 0.46
C LEU A 68 0.52 -1.82 1.11
N THR A 69 0.06 -0.83 0.36
CA THR A 69 -1.07 0.01 0.74
C THR A 69 -2.24 -0.21 -0.20
N VAL A 70 -3.42 -0.53 0.33
CA VAL A 70 -4.66 -0.56 -0.43
C VAL A 70 -5.40 0.76 -0.22
N THR A 71 -5.66 1.51 -1.29
CA THR A 71 -6.48 2.72 -1.25
C THR A 71 -7.83 2.46 -1.91
N ARG A 72 -8.92 2.71 -1.19
CA ARG A 72 -10.27 2.60 -1.77
C ARG A 72 -10.63 3.89 -2.51
N LEU A 73 -10.58 3.85 -3.84
CA LEU A 73 -10.84 5.01 -4.71
C LEU A 73 -12.31 5.12 -5.17
N GLY A 74 -13.13 4.11 -4.90
CA GLY A 74 -14.55 4.04 -5.23
C GLY A 74 -15.21 2.83 -4.58
N GLU A 75 -16.50 2.64 -4.84
CA GLU A 75 -17.26 1.50 -4.28
C GLU A 75 -16.59 0.16 -4.62
N ASP A 76 -16.30 -0.02 -5.91
CA ASP A 76 -15.68 -1.21 -6.51
C ASP A 76 -14.35 -0.89 -7.22
N ARG A 77 -13.59 0.10 -6.72
CA ARG A 77 -12.31 0.53 -7.31
C ARG A 77 -11.25 0.75 -6.25
N PHE A 78 -10.15 0.02 -6.37
CA PHE A 78 -9.05 0.01 -5.42
C PHE A 78 -7.71 0.23 -6.13
N TYR A 79 -6.83 0.99 -5.49
CA TYR A 79 -5.44 1.14 -5.90
C TYR A 79 -4.55 0.36 -4.93
N VAL A 80 -3.68 -0.48 -5.49
CA VAL A 80 -2.80 -1.41 -4.79
C VAL A 80 -1.36 -1.10 -5.17
#